data_AF-A0A2C5XWC1-F1
#
_entry.id   AF-A0A2C5XWC1-F1
#
_cell.length_a   1.000
_cell.length_b   1.000
_cell.length_c   1.000
_cell.angle_alpha   90.00
_cell.angle_beta   90.00
_cell.angle_gamma   90.00
#
_symmetry.space_group_name_H-M   'P 1'
#
loop_
_entity.id
_entity.type
_entity.pdbx_description
1 polymer ?
#
loop_
_entity_poly.entity_id
_entity_poly.type
_entity_poly.pdbx_seq_one_letter_code
_entity_poly.pdbx_strand_id
1 'polypeptide(L)'
;MEPRCPLLAIRESLHSAAFCHPQRHLVDSPAYAPRHARLDASSPPRCDSLHAAAHALVLPETHPRRHAWAASAGLSHVHMDLSCFGVQDLVRMSRGHLELLDCATVALLPRGSPVYKLWPRHASLLAMIGATHLFRPVWSSNLRSLRIHHSLVTQLPTLQAAALSPLARLYLAETLILPRVQAAYPHDAFIPAMNPRLTSLTLTCIPRRSAGPLIASLIDFVHLLAVEEAAMRDASLDPSCRHARLLTGLTHLTLEFEPDAMDQDQGFSFFHPEPRLTLAAHSTPSVHGSSMPDPDTDHVMCDVGSHAAVPVWIGPRHAHASSLLRQYRRNALHQDLRDAVSPATRAQVEAGAPRASLIFQKAWCATVMPPVLDAPAPAELEAMRDVLAELKASRASARARYQASQPRRPGEPLYFWTGRLQVVTGPSLAHHQSHLWT
;
A
#
# COMPACT_ATOMS: atom_id res chain seq x y z
N MET A 1 25.40 13.58 10.98
CA MET A 1 24.50 13.18 9.88
C MET A 1 24.84 11.74 9.53
N GLU A 2 24.05 10.78 10.01
CA GLU A 2 24.20 9.38 9.59
C GLU A 2 23.86 9.23 8.10
N PRO A 3 24.51 8.29 7.39
CA PRO A 3 24.23 8.06 5.98
C PRO A 3 22.78 7.61 5.79
N ARG A 4 22.12 8.14 4.75
CA ARG A 4 20.84 7.64 4.25
C ARG A 4 20.94 6.12 4.06
N CYS A 5 19.89 5.40 4.45
CA CYS A 5 19.79 3.94 4.38
C CYS A 5 20.36 3.42 3.05
N PRO A 6 21.22 2.38 3.05
CA PRO A 6 21.75 1.83 1.80
C PRO A 6 20.60 1.42 0.88
N LEU A 7 20.78 1.61 -0.43
CA LEU A 7 19.81 1.22 -1.45
C LEU A 7 19.69 -0.31 -1.49
N LEU A 8 18.84 -0.86 -0.62
CA LEU A 8 18.66 -2.29 -0.45
C LEU A 8 17.59 -2.81 -1.42
N ALA A 9 17.99 -3.70 -2.32
CA ALA A 9 17.08 -4.45 -3.18
C ALA A 9 16.94 -5.89 -2.66
N ILE A 10 15.71 -6.43 -2.63
CA ILE A 10 15.48 -7.84 -2.29
C ILE A 10 15.94 -8.70 -3.47
N ARG A 11 16.81 -9.67 -3.22
CA ARG A 11 17.12 -10.73 -4.18
C ARG A 11 16.11 -11.87 -4.01
N GLU A 12 15.08 -11.89 -4.84
CA GLU A 12 14.01 -12.89 -4.75
C GLU A 12 14.42 -14.21 -5.43
N SER A 13 14.08 -15.34 -4.79
CA SER A 13 14.06 -16.65 -5.48
C SER A 13 12.77 -16.80 -6.30
N LEU A 14 12.75 -17.72 -7.27
CA LEU A 14 11.56 -17.99 -8.10
C LEU A 14 10.32 -18.32 -7.25
N HIS A 15 10.48 -19.12 -6.19
CA HIS A 15 9.40 -19.47 -5.26
C HIS A 15 8.93 -18.30 -4.40
N SER A 16 9.84 -17.38 -4.05
CA SER A 16 9.54 -16.14 -3.33
C SER A 16 8.73 -15.18 -4.20
N ALA A 17 9.11 -15.06 -5.47
CA ALA A 17 8.49 -14.18 -6.46
C ALA A 17 7.06 -14.63 -6.86
N ALA A 18 6.77 -15.93 -6.77
CA ALA A 18 5.46 -16.51 -7.07
C ALA A 18 4.62 -16.81 -5.81
N PHE A 19 5.11 -16.45 -4.62
CA PHE A 19 4.44 -16.69 -3.33
C PHE A 19 4.00 -18.15 -3.10
N CYS A 20 4.67 -19.12 -3.74
CA CYS A 20 4.25 -20.51 -3.81
C CYS A 20 5.16 -21.47 -3.04
N HIS A 21 6.09 -20.96 -2.23
CA HIS A 21 7.02 -21.82 -1.49
C HIS A 21 6.25 -22.83 -0.60
N PRO A 22 6.57 -24.13 -0.65
CA PRO A 22 5.82 -25.17 0.06
C PRO A 22 5.87 -25.00 1.58
N GLN A 23 7.00 -24.52 2.11
CA GLN A 23 7.20 -24.29 3.54
C GLN A 23 6.85 -22.86 4.00
N ARG A 24 6.17 -22.04 3.18
CA ARG A 24 5.91 -20.62 3.53
C ARG A 24 5.09 -20.42 4.81
N HIS A 25 4.33 -21.44 5.20
CA HIS A 25 3.49 -21.43 6.39
C HIS A 25 4.22 -21.88 7.66
N LEU A 26 5.48 -22.29 7.56
CA LEU A 26 6.31 -22.59 8.72
C LEU A 26 6.87 -21.27 9.29
N VAL A 27 6.83 -21.13 10.62
CA VAL A 27 7.33 -19.93 11.31
C VAL A 27 8.75 -19.53 10.85
N ASP A 28 9.62 -20.49 10.57
CA ASP A 28 11.03 -20.23 10.22
C ASP A 28 11.36 -20.24 8.72
N SER A 29 10.38 -20.34 7.82
CA SER A 29 10.62 -20.49 6.38
C SER A 29 9.92 -19.44 5.49
N PRO A 30 10.46 -19.16 4.29
CA PRO A 30 11.80 -19.51 3.82
C PRO A 30 12.89 -18.58 4.39
N ALA A 31 14.15 -19.03 4.34
CA ALA A 31 15.30 -18.18 4.62
C ALA A 31 15.47 -17.15 3.48
N TYR A 32 15.31 -15.86 3.80
CA TYR A 32 15.59 -14.77 2.86
C TYR A 32 17.06 -14.32 3.00
N ALA A 33 17.71 -13.97 1.88
CA ALA A 33 19.04 -13.39 1.86
C ALA A 33 18.96 -11.90 1.51
N PRO A 34 19.75 -11.01 2.14
CA PRO A 34 20.81 -11.29 3.12
C PRO A 34 20.29 -11.68 4.51
N ARG A 35 21.10 -12.46 5.26
CA ARG A 35 20.79 -12.93 6.64
C ARG A 35 20.76 -11.80 7.69
N HIS A 36 21.13 -10.58 7.31
CA HIS A 36 21.03 -9.42 8.19
C HIS A 36 19.57 -8.98 8.25
N ALA A 37 18.97 -8.97 9.46
CA ALA A 37 17.59 -8.55 9.77
C ALA A 37 16.50 -9.64 9.91
N ARG A 38 16.85 -10.92 10.07
CA ARG A 38 16.08 -11.70 11.05
C ARG A 38 16.67 -11.33 12.41
N LEU A 39 15.93 -10.58 13.24
CA LEU A 39 15.81 -11.08 14.60
C LEU A 39 15.24 -12.48 14.40
N ASP A 40 16.11 -13.46 14.55
CA ASP A 40 15.91 -14.88 14.79
C ASP A 40 14.80 -15.24 15.80
N ALA A 41 13.86 -14.32 16.08
CA ALA A 41 12.96 -14.35 17.21
C ALA A 41 13.67 -14.59 18.56
N SER A 42 15.01 -14.44 18.63
CA SER A 42 15.78 -14.72 19.86
C SER A 42 15.77 -13.54 20.81
N SER A 43 15.71 -12.31 20.28
CA SER A 43 15.42 -11.11 21.06
C SER A 43 13.95 -10.76 20.91
N PRO A 44 13.18 -10.74 22.02
CA PRO A 44 11.79 -10.32 21.96
C PRO A 44 11.73 -8.85 21.51
N PRO A 45 10.85 -8.49 20.57
CA PRO A 45 10.61 -7.09 20.25
C PRO A 45 10.20 -6.32 21.51
N ARG A 46 10.60 -5.05 21.59
CA ARG A 46 10.22 -4.20 22.72
C ARG A 46 8.70 -4.08 22.77
N CYS A 47 8.05 -4.57 23.82
CA CYS A 47 6.66 -4.19 24.05
C CYS A 47 6.65 -2.72 24.50
N ASP A 48 6.20 -1.84 23.62
CA ASP A 48 6.14 -0.38 23.77
C ASP A 48 4.74 0.10 24.21
N SER A 49 3.84 -0.83 24.55
CA SER A 49 2.57 -0.48 25.18
C SER A 49 2.79 0.27 26.51
N LEU A 50 1.89 1.21 26.83
CA LEU A 50 1.91 1.93 28.10
C LEU A 50 1.94 0.96 29.30
N HIS A 51 1.20 -0.15 29.20
CA HIS A 51 1.15 -1.18 30.23
C HIS A 51 2.51 -1.89 30.40
N ALA A 52 3.17 -2.27 29.30
CA ALA A 52 4.48 -2.90 29.36
C ALA A 52 5.57 -1.93 29.82
N ALA A 53 5.49 -0.65 29.44
CA ALA A 53 6.37 0.40 29.93
C ALA A 53 6.17 0.61 31.44
N ALA A 54 4.92 0.74 31.91
CA ALA A 54 4.60 0.87 33.33
C ALA A 54 5.11 -0.35 34.12
N HIS A 55 4.87 -1.56 33.63
CA HIS A 55 5.35 -2.78 34.27
C HIS A 55 6.88 -2.87 34.28
N ALA A 56 7.57 -2.40 33.23
CA ALA A 56 9.03 -2.36 33.19
C ALA A 56 9.61 -1.32 34.16
N LEU A 57 8.96 -0.16 34.30
CA LEU A 57 9.40 0.95 35.15
C LEU A 57 9.20 0.67 36.64
N VAL A 58 8.22 -0.17 37.02
CA VAL A 58 8.02 -0.62 38.41
C VAL A 58 9.14 -1.57 38.88
N LEU A 59 9.87 -2.21 37.96
CA LEU A 59 10.94 -3.14 38.32
C LEU A 59 12.22 -2.40 38.75
N PRO A 60 13.02 -2.96 39.69
CA PRO A 60 14.34 -2.44 40.03
C PRO A 60 15.24 -2.27 38.80
N GLU A 61 16.15 -1.30 38.82
CA GLU A 61 17.08 -1.04 37.70
C GLU A 61 17.97 -2.23 37.33
N THR A 62 18.30 -3.05 38.32
CA THR A 62 19.08 -4.27 38.15
C THR A 62 18.26 -5.44 37.60
N HIS A 63 16.94 -5.29 37.47
CA HIS A 63 16.08 -6.39 37.04
C HIS A 63 16.31 -6.69 35.55
N PRO A 64 16.63 -7.96 35.18
CA PRO A 64 16.98 -8.33 33.80
C PRO A 64 15.89 -8.00 32.76
N ARG A 65 14.60 -7.97 33.15
CA ARG A 65 13.49 -7.56 32.29
C ARG A 65 13.51 -6.06 31.98
N ARG A 66 13.85 -5.20 32.95
CA ARG A 66 14.00 -3.76 32.75
C ARG A 66 15.21 -3.45 31.89
N HIS A 67 16.33 -4.17 32.12
CA HIS A 67 17.52 -4.07 31.29
C HIS A 67 17.27 -4.53 29.84
N ALA A 68 16.58 -5.67 29.64
CA ALA A 68 16.20 -6.15 28.32
C ALA A 68 15.26 -5.17 27.59
N TRP A 69 14.28 -4.60 28.29
CA TRP A 69 13.39 -3.57 27.73
C TRP A 69 14.14 -2.30 27.34
N ALA A 70 15.09 -1.83 28.17
CA ALA A 70 15.93 -0.67 27.88
C ALA A 70 16.92 -0.91 26.73
N ALA A 71 17.43 -2.14 26.60
CA ALA A 71 18.32 -2.55 25.52
C ALA A 71 17.58 -2.91 24.22
N SER A 72 16.25 -3.02 24.24
CA SER A 72 15.47 -3.37 23.06
C SER A 72 15.43 -2.20 22.08
N ALA A 73 15.94 -2.43 20.87
CA ALA A 73 15.90 -1.47 19.77
C ALA A 73 14.60 -1.64 18.96
N GLY A 74 13.99 -0.52 18.56
CA GLY A 74 12.88 -0.48 17.60
C GLY A 74 11.50 -0.24 18.22
N LEU A 75 10.66 0.51 17.48
CA LEU A 75 9.23 0.65 17.74
C LEU A 75 8.53 -0.64 17.28
N SER A 76 7.64 -1.21 18.09
CA SER A 76 6.85 -2.39 17.72
C SER A 76 5.40 -2.04 17.42
N HIS A 77 4.84 -1.02 18.05
CA HIS A 77 3.48 -0.53 17.81
C HIS A 77 3.53 0.93 17.37
N VAL A 78 3.09 1.19 16.15
CA VAL A 78 3.08 2.54 15.58
C VAL A 78 1.66 2.90 15.15
N HIS A 79 1.14 3.98 15.75
CA HIS A 79 -0.15 4.59 15.40
C HIS A 79 0.10 6.02 14.91
N MET A 80 0.17 6.22 13.60
CA MET A 80 0.37 7.55 13.01
C MET A 80 0.01 7.55 11.53
N ASP A 81 -0.53 8.68 11.08
CA ASP A 81 -0.76 8.91 9.66
C ASP A 81 0.53 9.42 8.99
N LEU A 82 1.01 8.65 8.02
CA LEU A 82 2.22 8.92 7.26
C LEU A 82 1.91 8.98 5.78
N SER A 83 2.78 9.64 5.01
CA SER A 83 2.73 9.47 3.56
C SER A 83 3.15 8.04 3.16
N CYS A 84 2.80 7.57 1.96
CA CYS A 84 3.24 6.29 1.42
C CYS A 84 4.76 6.14 1.55
N PHE A 85 5.53 7.16 1.14
CA PHE A 85 6.98 7.19 1.30
C PHE A 85 7.43 7.13 2.76
N GLY A 86 6.73 7.82 3.66
CA GLY A 86 6.99 7.75 5.10
C GLY A 86 6.76 6.35 5.68
N VAL A 87 5.69 5.66 5.27
CA VAL A 87 5.45 4.26 5.62
C VAL A 87 6.58 3.37 5.09
N GLN A 88 7.01 3.58 3.84
CA GLN A 88 8.11 2.81 3.26
C GLN A 88 9.41 2.99 4.05
N ASP A 89 9.76 4.22 4.41
CA ASP A 89 10.96 4.52 5.19
C ASP A 89 10.85 3.96 6.60
N LEU A 90 9.70 4.10 7.27
CA LEU A 90 9.44 3.52 8.58
C LEU A 90 9.64 2.00 8.56
N VAL A 91 9.05 1.29 7.60
CA VAL A 91 9.19 -0.16 7.50
C VAL A 91 10.65 -0.56 7.30
N ARG A 92 11.40 0.12 6.41
CA ARG A 92 12.83 -0.15 6.20
C ARG A 92 13.67 0.15 7.45
N MET A 93 13.41 1.26 8.12
CA MET A 93 14.13 1.68 9.34
C MET A 93 13.82 0.80 10.54
N SER A 94 12.60 0.25 10.61
CA SER A 94 12.19 -0.63 11.70
C SER A 94 12.86 -2.00 11.68
N ARG A 95 13.51 -2.39 10.57
CA ARG A 95 14.27 -3.66 10.44
C ARG A 95 13.47 -4.91 10.86
N GLY A 96 12.16 -4.91 10.62
CA GLY A 96 11.26 -6.02 10.96
C GLY A 96 10.81 -6.08 12.41
N HIS A 97 11.08 -5.06 13.22
CA HIS A 97 10.64 -5.00 14.62
C HIS A 97 9.16 -4.60 14.79
N LEU A 98 8.53 -4.02 13.76
CA LEU A 98 7.11 -3.67 13.80
C LEU A 98 6.24 -4.92 13.94
N GLU A 99 5.42 -4.95 14.99
CA GLU A 99 4.36 -5.93 15.23
C GLU A 99 2.99 -5.39 14.82
N LEU A 100 2.76 -4.11 15.07
CA LEU A 100 1.53 -3.39 14.73
C LEU A 100 1.87 -2.09 14.00
N LEU A 101 1.24 -1.90 12.84
CA LEU A 101 1.24 -0.63 12.12
C LEU A 101 -0.20 -0.18 11.88
N ASP A 102 -0.56 0.97 12.42
CA ASP A 102 -1.84 1.64 12.24
C ASP A 102 -1.59 3.01 11.58
N CYS A 103 -1.90 3.07 10.29
CA CYS A 103 -1.77 4.23 9.43
C CYS A 103 -3.07 4.35 8.64
N ALA A 104 -4.08 4.91 9.29
CA ALA A 104 -5.45 4.94 8.79
C ALA A 104 -5.55 5.78 7.51
N THR A 105 -4.81 6.90 7.43
CA THR A 105 -4.72 7.69 6.21
C THR A 105 -3.29 7.69 5.67
N VAL A 106 -3.14 7.34 4.38
CA VAL A 106 -1.84 7.26 3.72
C VAL A 106 -1.79 8.25 2.58
N ALA A 107 -1.27 9.46 2.80
CA ALA A 107 -1.08 10.41 1.69
C ALA A 107 -0.09 9.84 0.68
N LEU A 108 -0.42 9.79 -0.61
CA LEU A 108 0.46 9.14 -1.59
C LEU A 108 1.85 9.81 -1.65
N LEU A 109 1.90 11.14 -1.49
CA LEU A 109 3.13 11.93 -1.49
C LEU A 109 3.28 12.74 -0.20
N PRO A 110 4.52 12.98 0.28
CA PRO A 110 4.75 13.82 1.45
C PRO A 110 4.16 15.23 1.29
N ARG A 111 3.69 15.82 2.39
CA ARG A 111 3.20 17.21 2.42
C ARG A 111 4.30 18.14 1.89
N GLY A 112 3.92 19.07 1.01
CA GLY A 112 4.88 20.00 0.38
C GLY A 112 5.69 19.42 -0.78
N SER A 113 5.38 18.21 -1.26
CA SER A 113 6.03 17.67 -2.46
C SER A 113 5.84 18.60 -3.66
N PRO A 114 6.90 18.88 -4.46
CA PRO A 114 6.78 19.70 -5.67
C PRO A 114 5.84 19.09 -6.72
N VAL A 115 5.56 17.78 -6.62
CA VAL A 115 4.61 17.07 -7.49
C VAL A 115 3.21 17.70 -7.46
N TYR A 116 2.77 18.26 -6.32
CA TYR A 116 1.44 18.89 -6.24
C TYR A 116 1.30 20.09 -7.17
N LYS A 117 2.40 20.70 -7.65
CA LYS A 117 2.38 21.75 -8.67
C LYS A 117 2.09 21.21 -10.08
N LEU A 118 2.30 19.92 -10.30
CA LEU A 118 2.07 19.23 -11.57
C LEU A 118 0.72 18.55 -11.66
N TRP A 119 0.03 18.42 -10.54
CA TRP A 119 -1.31 17.85 -10.49
C TRP A 119 -2.35 18.96 -10.67
N PRO A 120 -3.59 18.61 -11.04
CA PRO A 120 -4.69 19.57 -11.03
C PRO A 120 -4.77 20.30 -9.68
N ARG A 121 -5.13 21.59 -9.70
CA ARG A 121 -5.13 22.41 -8.49
C ARG A 121 -6.02 21.78 -7.41
N HIS A 122 -5.51 21.75 -6.18
CA HIS A 122 -6.18 21.17 -5.02
C HIS A 122 -6.49 19.66 -5.15
N ALA A 123 -5.85 18.96 -6.11
CA ALA A 123 -5.94 17.51 -6.21
C ALA A 123 -4.82 16.84 -5.40
N SER A 124 -5.18 15.83 -4.62
CA SER A 124 -4.28 14.93 -3.91
C SER A 124 -4.82 13.50 -3.93
N LEU A 125 -3.93 12.53 -3.68
CA LEU A 125 -4.30 11.12 -3.60
C LEU A 125 -3.92 10.59 -2.22
N LEU A 126 -4.82 9.79 -1.64
CA LEU A 126 -4.50 8.90 -0.53
C LEU A 126 -4.34 7.48 -1.09
N ALA A 127 -3.19 6.87 -0.87
CA ALA A 127 -2.91 5.50 -1.26
C ALA A 127 -1.62 4.98 -0.65
N MET A 128 -1.64 3.69 -0.31
CA MET A 128 -0.47 2.81 -0.27
C MET A 128 -0.42 2.00 -1.59
N ILE A 129 0.52 2.33 -2.49
CA ILE A 129 0.75 1.65 -3.78
C ILE A 129 2.25 1.57 -4.09
N GLY A 130 2.67 0.63 -4.94
CA GLY A 130 4.06 0.52 -5.40
C GLY A 130 5.05 -0.04 -4.36
N ALA A 131 4.53 -0.54 -3.24
CA ALA A 131 5.32 -0.85 -2.06
C ALA A 131 4.83 -2.10 -1.29
N THR A 132 4.04 -2.97 -1.92
CA THR A 132 3.54 -4.20 -1.27
C THR A 132 4.68 -5.12 -0.82
N HIS A 133 5.79 -5.12 -1.55
CA HIS A 133 7.00 -5.89 -1.24
C HIS A 133 7.59 -5.60 0.16
N LEU A 134 7.30 -4.44 0.76
CA LEU A 134 7.76 -4.10 2.11
C LEU A 134 6.97 -4.81 3.21
N PHE A 135 5.76 -5.29 2.91
CA PHE A 135 4.98 -6.07 3.87
C PHE A 135 5.34 -7.54 3.86
N ARG A 136 6.28 -7.97 3.02
CA ARG A 136 6.79 -9.34 3.01
C ARG A 136 7.61 -9.63 4.27
N PRO A 137 7.71 -10.90 4.72
CA PRO A 137 8.45 -11.27 5.92
C PRO A 137 9.93 -10.86 5.95
N VAL A 138 10.55 -10.55 4.81
CA VAL A 138 11.93 -10.04 4.75
C VAL A 138 12.09 -8.66 5.37
N TRP A 139 11.07 -7.81 5.26
CA TRP A 139 11.05 -6.45 5.82
C TRP A 139 10.13 -6.33 7.04
N SER A 140 9.01 -7.06 7.02
CA SER A 140 7.95 -7.03 8.02
C SER A 140 7.81 -8.39 8.70
N SER A 141 8.92 -8.90 9.26
CA SER A 141 9.00 -10.24 9.85
C SER A 141 8.11 -10.39 11.08
N ASN A 142 8.04 -9.38 11.96
CA ASN A 142 7.22 -9.44 13.17
C ASN A 142 5.82 -8.86 13.00
N LEU A 143 5.48 -8.30 11.83
CA LEU A 143 4.18 -7.68 11.61
C LEU A 143 3.05 -8.72 11.76
N ARG A 144 2.09 -8.42 12.63
CA ARG A 144 0.90 -9.25 12.93
C ARG A 144 -0.39 -8.50 12.68
N SER A 145 -0.43 -7.20 12.97
CA SER A 145 -1.60 -6.35 12.78
C SER A 145 -1.28 -5.17 11.88
N LEU A 146 -2.09 -4.96 10.85
CA LEU A 146 -1.94 -3.86 9.91
C LEU A 146 -3.28 -3.16 9.72
N ARG A 147 -3.35 -1.88 10.04
CA ARG A 147 -4.47 -0.99 9.67
C ARG A 147 -3.95 0.03 8.67
N ILE A 148 -4.46 -0.02 7.44
CA ILE A 148 -3.91 0.74 6.31
C ILE A 148 -4.97 1.00 5.23
N HIS A 149 -4.73 2.02 4.43
CA HIS A 149 -5.58 2.39 3.29
C HIS A 149 -5.88 1.20 2.36
N HIS A 150 -7.14 1.06 1.93
CA HIS A 150 -7.63 -0.07 1.11
C HIS A 150 -6.89 -0.26 -0.23
N SER A 151 -6.24 0.79 -0.74
CA SER A 151 -5.44 0.73 -1.96
C SER A 151 -4.29 -0.28 -1.88
N LEU A 152 -3.84 -0.67 -0.67
CA LEU A 152 -2.81 -1.72 -0.54
C LEU A 152 -3.26 -3.02 -1.22
N VAL A 153 -4.55 -3.35 -1.11
CA VAL A 153 -5.17 -4.56 -1.67
C VAL A 153 -5.80 -4.28 -3.03
N THR A 154 -6.45 -3.13 -3.18
CA THR A 154 -7.29 -2.83 -4.35
C THR A 154 -6.56 -2.06 -5.45
N GLN A 155 -5.36 -1.53 -5.15
CA GLN A 155 -4.61 -0.56 -5.96
C GLN A 155 -5.39 0.72 -6.31
N LEU A 156 -6.60 0.90 -5.78
CA LEU A 156 -7.45 2.03 -6.03
C LEU A 156 -7.14 3.15 -5.02
N PRO A 157 -6.60 4.30 -5.45
CA PRO A 157 -6.38 5.44 -4.56
C PRO A 157 -7.69 6.19 -4.28
N THR A 158 -7.74 6.88 -3.14
CA THR A 158 -8.81 7.84 -2.85
C THR A 158 -8.42 9.21 -3.40
N LEU A 159 -9.23 9.74 -4.32
CA LEU A 159 -9.06 11.08 -4.89
C LEU A 159 -9.64 12.16 -3.95
N GLN A 160 -8.80 13.13 -3.61
CA GLN A 160 -9.20 14.36 -2.95
C GLN A 160 -9.10 15.50 -3.95
N ALA A 161 -10.20 16.18 -4.23
CA ALA A 161 -10.26 17.31 -5.15
C ALA A 161 -11.47 18.17 -4.79
N ALA A 162 -11.24 19.32 -4.17
CA ALA A 162 -12.31 20.14 -3.58
C ALA A 162 -13.36 20.64 -4.59
N ALA A 163 -13.00 20.74 -5.87
CA ALA A 163 -13.93 21.20 -6.90
C ALA A 163 -14.81 20.09 -7.50
N LEU A 164 -14.63 18.83 -7.09
CA LEU A 164 -15.42 17.70 -7.59
C LEU A 164 -16.36 17.16 -6.50
N SER A 165 -17.57 16.76 -6.89
CA SER A 165 -18.50 16.10 -5.97
C SER A 165 -17.88 14.81 -5.39
N PRO A 166 -18.28 14.36 -4.19
CA PRO A 166 -17.77 13.12 -3.62
C PRO A 166 -17.91 11.94 -4.57
N LEU A 167 -19.06 11.79 -5.23
CA LEU A 167 -19.32 10.68 -6.15
C LEU A 167 -18.47 10.77 -7.43
N ALA A 168 -18.27 11.97 -7.98
CA ALA A 168 -17.36 12.19 -9.10
C ALA A 168 -15.92 11.80 -8.77
N ARG A 169 -15.45 12.10 -7.56
CA ARG A 169 -14.10 11.70 -7.11
C ARG A 169 -13.93 10.19 -7.08
N LEU A 170 -14.94 9.46 -6.60
CA LEU A 170 -14.94 8.01 -6.57
C LEU A 170 -14.94 7.42 -7.99
N TYR A 171 -15.79 7.93 -8.88
CA TYR A 171 -15.86 7.48 -10.26
C TYR A 171 -14.53 7.67 -10.99
N LEU A 172 -13.95 8.88 -10.94
CA LEU A 172 -12.69 9.19 -11.61
C LEU A 172 -11.49 8.41 -11.03
N ALA A 173 -11.52 8.12 -9.74
CA ALA A 173 -10.52 7.26 -9.13
C ALA A 173 -10.51 5.86 -9.77
N GLU A 174 -11.68 5.28 -10.03
CA GLU A 174 -11.81 3.95 -10.64
C GLU A 174 -11.60 3.95 -12.15
N THR A 175 -12.09 4.97 -12.87
CA THR A 175 -12.12 4.93 -14.35
C THR A 175 -10.90 5.59 -14.99
N LEU A 176 -10.28 6.59 -14.36
CA LEU A 176 -9.14 7.32 -14.91
C LEU A 176 -7.83 7.03 -14.17
N ILE A 177 -7.85 6.97 -12.84
CA ILE A 177 -6.63 6.86 -12.04
C ILE A 177 -6.19 5.40 -11.89
N LEU A 178 -7.11 4.49 -11.55
CA LEU A 178 -6.78 3.06 -11.36
C LEU A 178 -6.07 2.43 -12.57
N PRO A 179 -6.50 2.63 -13.83
CA PRO A 179 -5.77 2.08 -14.98
C PRO A 179 -4.33 2.58 -15.07
N ARG A 180 -4.07 3.83 -14.66
CA ARG A 180 -2.72 4.41 -14.64
C ARG A 180 -1.90 3.84 -13.49
N VAL A 181 -2.50 3.60 -12.34
CA VAL A 181 -1.85 2.89 -11.22
C VAL A 181 -1.47 1.47 -11.63
N GLN A 182 -2.38 0.74 -12.27
CA GLN A 182 -2.11 -0.62 -12.76
C GLN A 182 -1.05 -0.65 -13.86
N ALA A 183 -0.99 0.37 -14.71
CA ALA A 183 0.09 0.52 -15.68
C ALA A 183 1.45 0.86 -15.01
N ALA A 184 1.44 1.67 -13.94
CA ALA A 184 2.64 2.08 -13.22
C ALA A 184 3.19 0.99 -12.27
N TYR A 185 2.28 0.17 -11.72
CA TYR A 185 2.53 -0.84 -10.70
C TYR A 185 1.73 -2.13 -11.00
N PRO A 186 1.99 -2.79 -12.14
CA PRO A 186 1.29 -4.00 -12.53
C PRO A 186 1.45 -5.10 -11.48
N HIS A 187 0.33 -5.75 -11.13
CA HIS A 187 0.25 -6.87 -10.17
C HIS A 187 0.85 -6.59 -8.78
N ASP A 188 1.06 -5.33 -8.40
CA ASP A 188 1.54 -4.92 -7.07
C ASP A 188 0.38 -4.74 -6.08
N ALA A 189 -0.59 -5.65 -6.11
CA ALA A 189 -1.68 -5.71 -5.13
C ALA A 189 -1.27 -6.64 -3.99
N PHE A 190 -1.52 -6.25 -2.74
CA PHE A 190 -1.23 -7.13 -1.61
C PHE A 190 -2.14 -8.35 -1.65
N ILE A 191 -1.53 -9.54 -1.65
CA ILE A 191 -2.25 -10.80 -1.47
C ILE A 191 -1.90 -11.42 -0.12
N PRO A 192 -2.83 -12.16 0.51
CA PRO A 192 -2.61 -12.73 1.85
C PRO A 192 -1.31 -13.56 1.96
N ALA A 193 -1.04 -14.36 0.92
CA ALA A 193 0.17 -15.19 0.81
C ALA A 193 1.50 -14.41 0.80
N MET A 194 1.49 -13.08 0.60
CA MET A 194 2.72 -12.28 0.68
C MET A 194 3.29 -12.24 2.09
N ASN A 195 2.44 -12.31 3.12
CA ASN A 195 2.86 -12.36 4.51
C ASN A 195 1.92 -13.23 5.35
N PRO A 196 2.16 -14.56 5.42
CA PRO A 196 1.34 -15.49 6.20
C PRO A 196 1.46 -15.28 7.72
N ARG A 197 2.28 -14.33 8.18
CA ARG A 197 2.38 -13.98 9.60
C ARG A 197 1.38 -12.90 10.01
N LEU A 198 0.79 -12.18 9.04
CA LEU A 198 -0.23 -11.18 9.32
C LEU A 198 -1.50 -11.90 9.76
N THR A 199 -1.96 -11.62 10.98
CA THR A 199 -3.16 -12.26 11.55
C THR A 199 -4.38 -11.35 11.47
N SER A 200 -4.16 -10.03 11.45
CA SER A 200 -5.20 -9.01 11.38
C SER A 200 -4.89 -7.96 10.32
N LEU A 201 -5.86 -7.69 9.45
CA LEU A 201 -5.81 -6.61 8.46
C LEU A 201 -7.08 -5.76 8.57
N THR A 202 -6.88 -4.45 8.71
CA THR A 202 -7.95 -3.46 8.65
C THR A 202 -7.71 -2.59 7.42
N LEU A 203 -8.65 -2.62 6.47
CA LEU A 203 -8.65 -1.78 5.28
C LEU A 203 -9.48 -0.53 5.56
N THR A 204 -8.84 0.63 5.49
CA THR A 204 -9.45 1.94 5.78
C THR A 204 -9.82 2.70 4.51
N CYS A 205 -10.63 3.74 4.69
CA CYS A 205 -11.09 4.66 3.64
C CYS A 205 -11.82 3.97 2.49
N ILE A 206 -12.57 2.88 2.75
CA ILE A 206 -13.26 2.15 1.69
C ILE A 206 -14.47 2.95 1.22
N PRO A 207 -14.56 3.32 -0.07
CA PRO A 207 -15.74 3.96 -0.61
C PRO A 207 -17.02 3.11 -0.49
N ARG A 208 -18.16 3.76 -0.26
CA ARG A 208 -19.48 3.09 -0.31
C ARG A 208 -20.00 2.85 -1.71
N ARG A 209 -19.53 3.63 -2.69
CA ARG A 209 -19.98 3.57 -4.08
C ARG A 209 -18.83 3.17 -4.98
N SER A 210 -19.12 2.36 -5.99
CA SER A 210 -18.13 1.88 -6.96
C SER A 210 -18.75 1.73 -8.35
N ALA A 211 -17.95 1.98 -9.38
CA ALA A 211 -18.27 1.63 -10.77
C ALA A 211 -18.02 0.14 -11.06
N GLY A 212 -17.37 -0.60 -10.15
CA GLY A 212 -17.18 -2.04 -10.22
C GLY A 212 -15.80 -2.53 -9.77
N PRO A 213 -14.68 -1.92 -10.21
CA PRO A 213 -13.34 -2.36 -9.85
C PRO A 213 -13.08 -2.57 -8.35
N LEU A 214 -13.55 -1.66 -7.49
CA LEU A 214 -13.39 -1.81 -6.04
C LEU A 214 -14.11 -3.05 -5.52
N ILE A 215 -15.36 -3.28 -5.95
CA ILE A 215 -16.16 -4.44 -5.57
C ILE A 215 -15.44 -5.72 -5.99
N ALA A 216 -15.00 -5.79 -7.25
CA ALA A 216 -14.29 -6.94 -7.78
C ALA A 216 -13.02 -7.24 -6.97
N SER A 217 -12.18 -6.23 -6.72
CA SER A 217 -10.94 -6.40 -5.96
C SER A 217 -11.17 -6.86 -4.52
N LEU A 218 -12.20 -6.34 -3.84
CA LEU A 218 -12.52 -6.77 -2.47
C LEU A 218 -13.06 -8.20 -2.42
N ILE A 219 -13.92 -8.59 -3.38
CA ILE A 219 -14.41 -9.96 -3.51
C ILE A 219 -13.23 -10.91 -3.78
N ASP A 220 -12.38 -10.57 -4.74
CA ASP A 220 -11.22 -11.37 -5.10
C ASP A 220 -10.25 -11.53 -3.92
N PHE A 221 -10.03 -10.48 -3.14
CA PHE A 221 -9.22 -10.57 -1.93
C PHE A 221 -9.82 -11.54 -0.89
N VAL A 222 -11.14 -11.54 -0.69
CA VAL A 222 -11.80 -12.50 0.20
C VAL A 222 -11.70 -13.93 -0.35
N HIS A 223 -11.73 -14.11 -1.67
CA HIS A 223 -11.46 -15.41 -2.28
C HIS A 223 -10.02 -15.86 -2.05
N LEU A 224 -9.03 -14.97 -2.18
CA LEU A 224 -7.63 -15.26 -1.90
C LEU A 224 -7.42 -15.67 -0.43
N LEU A 225 -8.14 -15.07 0.51
CA LEU A 225 -8.14 -15.49 1.92
C LEU A 225 -8.65 -16.92 2.09
N ALA A 226 -9.71 -17.30 1.37
CA ALA A 226 -10.22 -18.67 1.41
C ALA A 226 -9.22 -19.68 0.84
N VAL A 227 -8.55 -19.33 -0.27
CA VAL A 227 -7.50 -20.15 -0.90
C VAL A 227 -6.31 -20.32 0.05
N GLU A 228 -5.87 -19.26 0.71
CA GLU A 228 -4.77 -19.34 1.66
C GLU A 228 -5.12 -20.20 2.88
N GLU A 229 -6.31 -20.02 3.45
CA GLU A 229 -6.81 -20.82 4.58
C GLU A 229 -6.88 -22.31 4.23
N ALA A 230 -7.37 -22.65 3.03
CA ALA A 230 -7.37 -24.02 2.53
C ALA A 230 -5.96 -24.58 2.43
N ALA A 231 -5.02 -23.84 1.83
CA ALA A 231 -3.63 -24.27 1.70
C ALA A 231 -2.93 -24.46 3.06
N MET A 232 -3.23 -23.62 4.05
CA MET A 232 -2.70 -23.78 5.42
C MET A 232 -3.30 -25.01 6.12
N ARG A 233 -4.60 -25.26 5.94
CA ARG A 233 -5.27 -26.45 6.47
C ARG A 233 -4.67 -27.72 5.87
N ASP A 234 -4.45 -27.76 4.56
CA ASP A 234 -3.86 -28.92 3.89
C ASP A 234 -2.41 -29.15 4.37
N ALA A 235 -1.61 -28.09 4.54
CA ALA A 235 -0.27 -28.18 5.13
C ALA A 235 -0.27 -28.69 6.58
N SER A 236 -1.31 -28.39 7.36
CA SER A 236 -1.46 -28.90 8.74
C SER A 236 -1.74 -30.39 8.83
N LEU A 237 -2.30 -30.97 7.78
CA LEU A 237 -2.56 -32.40 7.68
C LEU A 237 -1.33 -33.19 7.18
N ASP A 238 -0.31 -32.50 6.66
CA ASP A 238 0.92 -33.11 6.17
C ASP A 238 1.74 -33.69 7.35
N PRO A 239 2.00 -35.02 7.35
CA PRO A 239 2.78 -35.66 8.41
C PRO A 239 4.18 -35.07 8.61
N SER A 240 4.79 -34.51 7.55
CA SER A 240 6.11 -33.89 7.58
C SER A 240 6.15 -32.59 8.39
N CYS A 241 4.99 -31.95 8.60
CA CYS A 241 4.88 -30.65 9.28
C CYS A 241 4.46 -30.75 10.76
N ARG A 242 4.24 -31.96 11.30
CA ARG A 242 3.69 -32.17 12.66
C ARG A 242 4.50 -31.54 13.81
N HIS A 243 5.81 -31.35 13.61
CA HIS A 243 6.71 -30.76 14.61
C HIS A 243 7.00 -29.28 14.37
N ALA A 244 6.53 -28.71 13.26
CA ALA A 244 6.76 -27.32 12.92
C ALA A 244 5.56 -26.46 13.35
N ARG A 245 5.84 -25.33 14.00
CA ARG A 245 4.79 -24.36 14.35
C ARG A 245 4.28 -23.73 13.05
N LEU A 246 3.01 -23.99 12.73
CA LEU A 246 2.34 -23.42 11.56
C LEU A 246 1.82 -22.02 11.89
N LEU A 247 1.96 -21.13 10.92
CA LEU A 247 1.32 -19.82 10.93
C LEU A 247 -0.18 -20.00 10.69
N THR A 248 -0.97 -19.13 11.31
CA THR A 248 -2.44 -19.13 11.14
C THR A 248 -2.89 -18.32 9.93
N GLY A 249 -2.00 -17.50 9.37
CA GLY A 249 -2.35 -16.50 8.37
C GLY A 249 -3.37 -15.50 8.87
N LEU A 250 -4.01 -14.84 7.90
CA LEU A 250 -4.94 -13.76 8.12
C LEU A 250 -6.29 -14.33 8.57
N THR A 251 -6.63 -14.06 9.83
CA THR A 251 -7.82 -14.61 10.51
C THR A 251 -8.86 -13.53 10.79
N HIS A 252 -8.45 -12.26 10.79
CA HIS A 252 -9.29 -11.10 11.05
C HIS A 252 -9.14 -10.10 9.90
N LEU A 253 -10.26 -9.79 9.24
CA LEU A 253 -10.35 -8.75 8.22
C LEU A 253 -11.41 -7.75 8.66
N THR A 254 -11.02 -6.49 8.81
CA THR A 254 -11.94 -5.38 9.08
C THR A 254 -12.01 -4.46 7.87
N LEU A 255 -13.22 -4.14 7.43
CA LEU A 255 -13.48 -3.20 6.35
C LEU A 255 -14.09 -1.93 6.96
N GLU A 256 -13.34 -0.83 6.98
CA GLU A 256 -13.82 0.47 7.44
C GLU A 256 -14.29 1.30 6.24
N PHE A 257 -15.60 1.48 6.15
CA PHE A 257 -16.23 2.24 5.08
C PHE A 257 -16.40 3.71 5.45
N GLU A 258 -16.12 4.56 4.47
CA GLU A 258 -16.49 5.97 4.50
C GLU A 258 -18.02 6.14 4.54
N PRO A 259 -18.53 7.35 4.87
CA PRO A 259 -19.94 7.67 4.69
C PRO A 259 -20.38 7.51 3.23
N ASP A 260 -21.67 7.24 3.01
CA ASP A 260 -22.21 7.18 1.65
C ASP A 260 -22.28 8.57 1.03
N ALA A 261 -21.66 8.73 -0.15
CA ALA A 261 -21.69 9.97 -0.91
C ALA A 261 -23.12 10.36 -1.32
N MET A 262 -23.97 9.37 -1.62
CA MET A 262 -25.37 9.59 -2.01
C MET A 262 -26.24 10.17 -0.88
N ASP A 263 -25.86 9.92 0.39
CA ASP A 263 -26.57 10.45 1.55
C ASP A 263 -26.18 11.92 1.81
N GLN A 264 -24.98 12.34 1.38
CA GLN A 264 -24.49 13.72 1.55
C GLN A 264 -25.13 14.67 0.52
N ASP A 265 -25.44 14.20 -0.68
CA ASP A 265 -26.04 15.00 -1.75
C ASP A 265 -27.54 15.30 -1.53
N GLN A 266 -28.20 14.63 -0.58
CA GLN A 266 -29.60 14.92 -0.21
C GLN A 266 -29.75 16.18 0.68
N GLY A 267 -28.64 16.76 1.15
CA GLY A 267 -28.61 17.99 1.93
C GLY A 267 -27.97 19.15 1.17
N PHE A 268 -28.77 19.85 0.34
CA PHE A 268 -28.45 21.15 -0.29
C PHE A 268 -27.22 21.19 -1.22
N SER A 269 -27.44 21.12 -2.54
CA SER A 269 -26.91 22.09 -3.54
C SER A 269 -27.34 21.70 -4.96
N PHE A 270 -28.50 22.21 -5.39
CA PHE A 270 -28.80 22.38 -6.81
C PHE A 270 -28.02 23.63 -7.28
N PHE A 271 -27.33 23.53 -8.41
CA PHE A 271 -26.61 24.61 -9.14
C PHE A 271 -25.17 24.96 -8.68
N HIS A 272 -24.19 24.20 -9.19
CA HIS A 272 -22.89 24.78 -9.54
C HIS A 272 -22.49 24.38 -10.97
N PRO A 273 -21.93 25.29 -11.78
CA PRO A 273 -21.52 25.00 -13.15
C PRO A 273 -20.40 23.96 -13.17
N GLU A 274 -20.45 23.04 -14.13
CA GLU A 274 -19.47 22.00 -14.44
C GLU A 274 -18.01 22.47 -14.20
N PRO A 275 -17.37 22.08 -13.09
CA PRO A 275 -16.02 22.50 -12.80
C PRO A 275 -15.04 21.63 -13.60
N ARG A 276 -14.46 22.19 -14.66
CA ARG A 276 -13.28 21.61 -15.30
C ARG A 276 -12.04 21.93 -14.48
N LEU A 277 -11.37 20.90 -13.96
CA LEU A 277 -10.06 21.04 -13.33
C LEU A 277 -8.97 20.78 -14.36
N THR A 278 -8.54 21.83 -15.05
CA THR A 278 -7.34 21.79 -15.87
C THR A 278 -6.11 22.11 -15.04
N LEU A 279 -4.95 21.61 -15.46
CA LEU A 279 -3.67 22.18 -15.05
C LEU A 279 -3.75 23.69 -15.18
N ALA A 280 -3.32 24.44 -14.18
CA ALA A 280 -3.18 25.87 -14.38
C ALA A 280 -2.14 26.10 -15.48
N ALA A 281 -2.48 26.93 -16.46
CA ALA A 281 -1.52 27.48 -17.40
C ALA A 281 -0.46 28.22 -16.59
N HIS A 282 0.65 27.55 -16.33
CA HIS A 282 1.79 28.12 -15.65
C HIS A 282 2.95 28.13 -16.63
N SER A 283 3.36 29.37 -16.91
CA SER A 283 4.65 29.78 -17.41
C SER A 283 5.73 28.84 -16.91
N THR A 284 6.59 28.42 -17.83
CA THR A 284 7.83 27.69 -17.58
C THR A 284 8.47 28.15 -16.26
N PRO A 285 8.63 27.28 -15.25
CA PRO A 285 9.35 27.67 -14.04
C PRO A 285 10.77 28.12 -14.43
N SER A 286 11.23 29.21 -13.82
CA SER A 286 12.62 29.65 -13.92
C SER A 286 13.52 28.54 -13.40
N VAL A 287 14.21 27.87 -14.31
CA VAL A 287 15.20 26.83 -14.02
C VAL A 287 16.36 27.51 -13.30
N HIS A 288 16.42 27.37 -11.97
CA HIS A 288 17.60 27.77 -11.22
C HIS A 288 18.73 26.75 -11.47
N GLY A 289 19.69 27.14 -12.31
CA GLY A 289 21.11 26.84 -12.11
C GLY A 289 21.61 25.40 -12.25
N SER A 290 20.83 24.45 -12.75
CA SER A 290 21.34 23.14 -13.17
C SER A 290 21.40 23.08 -14.69
N SER A 291 22.58 22.81 -15.26
CA SER A 291 22.73 22.50 -16.68
C SER A 291 21.70 21.44 -17.06
N MET A 292 20.73 21.80 -17.90
CA MET A 292 19.74 20.83 -18.38
C MET A 292 20.51 19.66 -19.00
N PRO A 293 20.26 18.42 -18.56
CA PRO A 293 20.92 17.26 -19.14
C PRO A 293 20.55 17.17 -20.62
N ASP A 294 21.49 16.70 -21.43
CA ASP A 294 21.30 16.50 -22.86
C ASP A 294 20.00 15.72 -23.10
N PRO A 295 19.04 16.26 -23.89
CA PRO A 295 17.78 15.59 -24.21
C PRO A 295 17.99 14.22 -24.86
N ASP A 296 19.19 13.97 -25.40
CA ASP A 296 19.63 12.68 -25.89
C ASP A 296 20.30 11.82 -24.80
N THR A 297 19.93 11.95 -23.52
CA THR A 297 20.36 10.99 -22.49
C THR A 297 19.16 10.25 -21.87
N ASP A 298 19.33 8.96 -21.56
CA ASP A 298 18.34 8.16 -20.80
C ASP A 298 18.67 8.12 -19.30
N HIS A 299 19.78 8.71 -18.89
CA HIS A 299 20.27 8.75 -17.52
C HIS A 299 20.71 10.17 -17.14
N VAL A 300 20.58 10.51 -15.86
CA VAL A 300 21.14 11.73 -15.27
C VAL A 300 22.02 11.32 -14.12
N MET A 301 23.19 11.96 -14.00
CA MET A 301 24.06 11.77 -12.85
C MET A 301 23.47 12.52 -11.66
N CYS A 302 23.18 11.80 -10.58
CA CYS A 302 22.61 12.37 -9.36
C CYS A 302 23.55 12.17 -8.19
N ASP A 303 23.75 13.23 -7.44
CA ASP A 303 24.42 13.16 -6.14
C ASP A 303 23.43 12.59 -5.12
N VAL A 304 23.73 11.39 -4.61
CA VAL A 304 22.91 10.70 -3.59
C VAL A 304 23.58 10.79 -2.21
N GLY A 305 24.65 11.59 -2.08
CA GLY A 305 25.44 11.78 -0.87
C GLY A 305 26.94 11.82 -1.16
N SER A 306 27.75 12.01 -0.12
CA SER A 306 29.16 12.44 -0.16
C SER A 306 30.19 11.54 -0.89
N HIS A 307 29.81 10.53 -1.68
CA HIS A 307 30.77 9.57 -2.23
C HIS A 307 30.70 9.21 -3.72
N ALA A 308 29.73 9.65 -4.51
CA ALA A 308 29.80 9.65 -5.99
C ALA A 308 28.44 10.03 -6.59
N ALA A 309 28.45 10.70 -7.74
CA ALA A 309 27.26 10.80 -8.56
C ALA A 309 26.92 9.41 -9.14
N VAL A 310 25.66 9.00 -9.06
CA VAL A 310 25.18 7.73 -9.61
C VAL A 310 24.27 7.97 -10.81
N PRO A 311 24.31 7.10 -11.84
CA PRO A 311 23.39 7.22 -12.98
C PRO A 311 21.97 6.82 -12.56
N VAL A 312 21.02 7.72 -12.78
CA VAL A 312 19.59 7.51 -12.53
C VAL A 312 18.85 7.54 -13.85
N TRP A 313 18.08 6.49 -14.15
CA TRP A 313 17.32 6.38 -15.39
C TRP A 313 16.10 7.30 -15.39
N ILE A 314 15.94 8.06 -16.47
CA ILE A 314 14.94 9.13 -16.63
C ILE A 314 13.91 8.83 -17.72
N GLY A 315 13.79 7.58 -18.14
CA GLY A 315 12.83 7.18 -19.16
C GLY A 315 13.45 7.09 -20.56
N PRO A 316 12.83 6.34 -21.48
CA PRO A 316 13.36 6.08 -22.81
C PRO A 316 13.27 7.32 -23.72
N ARG A 317 14.26 7.48 -24.60
CA ARG A 317 14.29 8.51 -25.66
C ARG A 317 13.23 8.38 -26.74
N HIS A 318 12.78 7.16 -27.05
CA HIS A 318 12.08 6.91 -28.32
C HIS A 318 10.60 7.28 -28.27
N ALA A 319 10.08 7.78 -29.40
CA ALA A 319 8.69 8.24 -29.54
C ALA A 319 7.63 7.14 -29.28
N HIS A 320 8.01 5.87 -29.47
CA HIS A 320 7.13 4.71 -29.28
C HIS A 320 6.98 4.26 -27.82
N ALA A 321 7.58 4.97 -26.86
CA ALA A 321 7.41 4.68 -25.45
C ALA A 321 5.95 4.83 -25.00
N SER A 322 5.54 3.99 -24.04
CA SER A 322 4.19 4.05 -23.48
C SER A 322 3.87 5.45 -22.91
N SER A 323 2.58 5.78 -22.82
CA SER A 323 2.13 7.07 -22.25
C SER A 323 2.68 7.29 -20.84
N LEU A 324 2.74 6.22 -20.03
CA LEU A 324 3.35 6.19 -18.70
C LEU A 324 4.82 6.62 -18.75
N LEU A 325 5.63 5.95 -19.57
CA LEU A 325 7.08 6.21 -19.66
C LEU A 325 7.39 7.60 -20.21
N ARG A 326 6.61 8.09 -21.17
CA ARG A 326 6.70 9.47 -21.66
C ARG A 326 6.36 10.49 -20.57
N GLN A 327 5.36 10.21 -19.74
CA GLN A 327 5.02 11.07 -18.60
C GLN A 327 6.11 11.03 -17.53
N TYR A 328 6.66 9.85 -17.21
CA TYR A 328 7.78 9.73 -16.28
C TYR A 328 8.99 10.56 -16.75
N ARG A 329 9.38 10.42 -18.02
CA ARG A 329 10.46 11.21 -18.61
C ARG A 329 10.20 12.70 -18.50
N ARG A 330 8.98 13.14 -18.81
CA ARG A 330 8.59 14.55 -18.68
C ARG A 330 8.69 15.05 -17.24
N ASN A 331 8.23 14.26 -16.28
CA ASN A 331 8.30 14.60 -14.86
C ASN A 331 9.76 14.72 -14.38
N ALA A 332 10.63 13.79 -14.75
CA ALA A 332 12.02 13.76 -14.33
C ALA A 332 12.90 14.82 -15.03
N LEU A 333 12.72 15.02 -16.33
CA LEU A 333 13.53 15.95 -17.13
C LEU A 333 12.99 17.38 -17.11
N HIS A 334 11.75 17.58 -17.54
CA HIS A 334 11.21 18.91 -17.83
C HIS A 334 10.62 19.59 -16.60
N GLN A 335 10.16 18.80 -15.62
CA GLN A 335 9.59 19.30 -14.38
C GLN A 335 10.54 19.16 -13.18
N ASP A 336 11.77 18.72 -13.44
CA ASP A 336 12.87 18.57 -12.47
C ASP A 336 12.50 17.81 -11.18
N LEU A 337 11.61 16.82 -11.28
CA LEU A 337 11.24 15.98 -10.14
C LEU A 337 12.29 14.90 -9.86
N ARG A 338 13.42 15.30 -9.29
CA ARG A 338 14.60 14.43 -9.07
C ARG A 338 14.74 13.90 -7.63
N ASP A 339 13.60 13.57 -7.02
CA ASP A 339 13.51 13.16 -5.63
C ASP A 339 13.40 11.64 -5.44
N ALA A 340 13.77 11.17 -4.24
CA ALA A 340 13.60 9.79 -3.76
C ALA A 340 14.21 8.75 -4.72
N VAL A 341 15.50 8.92 -5.01
CA VAL A 341 16.27 7.97 -5.82
C VAL A 341 16.30 6.61 -5.14
N SER A 342 15.85 5.57 -5.83
CA SER A 342 15.97 4.19 -5.36
C SER A 342 15.91 3.20 -6.52
N PRO A 343 16.30 1.93 -6.30
CA PRO A 343 16.17 0.89 -7.33
C PRO A 343 14.75 0.76 -7.84
N ALA A 344 14.60 0.53 -9.15
CA ALA A 344 13.32 0.19 -9.75
C ALA A 344 12.76 -1.08 -9.11
N THR A 345 11.52 -1.02 -8.64
CA THR A 345 10.83 -2.18 -8.10
C THR A 345 10.46 -3.16 -9.21
N ARG A 346 10.13 -4.40 -8.86
CA ARG A 346 9.68 -5.40 -9.83
C ARG A 346 8.51 -4.90 -10.68
N ALA A 347 7.51 -4.29 -10.05
CA ALA A 347 6.35 -3.75 -10.77
C ALA A 347 6.76 -2.65 -11.75
N GLN A 348 7.70 -1.79 -11.38
CA GLN A 348 8.21 -0.73 -12.26
C GLN A 348 9.00 -1.30 -13.44
N VAL A 349 9.76 -2.38 -13.20
CA VAL A 349 10.44 -3.13 -14.27
C VAL A 349 9.43 -3.76 -15.23
N GLU A 350 8.37 -4.37 -14.71
CA GLU A 350 7.27 -4.94 -15.51
C GLU A 350 6.53 -3.84 -16.31
N ALA A 351 6.45 -2.63 -15.78
CA ALA A 351 5.94 -1.44 -16.46
C ALA A 351 6.92 -0.81 -17.48
N GLY A 352 8.13 -1.36 -17.62
CA GLY A 352 9.11 -0.99 -18.64
C GLY A 352 10.36 -0.24 -18.15
N ALA A 353 10.57 -0.09 -16.83
CA ALA A 353 11.84 0.40 -16.32
C ALA A 353 12.96 -0.65 -16.51
N PRO A 354 14.22 -0.24 -16.79
CA PRO A 354 15.32 -1.19 -16.90
C PRO A 354 15.59 -1.92 -15.59
N ARG A 355 15.89 -3.22 -15.66
CA ARG A 355 16.31 -4.01 -14.49
C ARG A 355 17.55 -3.42 -13.84
N ALA A 356 17.59 -3.45 -12.52
CA ALA A 356 18.71 -2.93 -11.70
C ALA A 356 19.04 -1.45 -11.91
N SER A 357 18.15 -0.67 -12.54
CA SER A 357 18.30 0.78 -12.65
C SER A 357 17.84 1.50 -11.37
N LEU A 358 18.40 2.68 -11.13
CA LEU A 358 17.86 3.64 -10.17
C LEU A 358 16.88 4.55 -10.89
N ILE A 359 15.78 4.91 -10.23
CA ILE A 359 14.77 5.83 -10.77
C ILE A 359 14.36 6.88 -9.72
N PHE A 360 13.71 7.95 -10.17
CA PHE A 360 13.10 8.95 -9.29
C PHE A 360 11.70 8.52 -8.88
N GLN A 361 11.56 7.98 -7.67
CA GLN A 361 10.30 7.37 -7.25
C GLN A 361 9.13 8.36 -7.20
N LYS A 362 9.38 9.63 -6.80
CA LYS A 362 8.31 10.64 -6.79
C LYS A 362 7.86 11.01 -8.20
N ALA A 363 8.78 11.12 -9.17
CA ALA A 363 8.43 11.39 -10.56
C ALA A 363 7.65 10.23 -11.20
N TRP A 364 8.01 8.99 -10.88
CA TRP A 364 7.27 7.80 -11.30
C TRP A 364 5.87 7.78 -10.69
N CYS A 365 5.78 7.96 -9.37
CA CYS A 365 4.52 8.01 -8.65
C CYS A 365 3.60 9.12 -9.18
N ALA A 366 4.15 10.29 -9.53
CA ALA A 366 3.40 11.41 -10.11
C ALA A 366 2.69 11.08 -11.44
N THR A 367 3.09 10.02 -12.14
CA THR A 367 2.49 9.62 -13.42
C THR A 367 1.06 9.08 -13.29
N VAL A 368 0.65 8.65 -12.10
CA VAL A 368 -0.66 8.02 -11.88
C VAL A 368 -1.81 9.04 -11.94
N MET A 369 -1.55 10.30 -11.60
CA MET A 369 -2.54 11.37 -11.71
C MET A 369 -2.64 11.85 -13.18
N PRO A 370 -3.84 11.90 -13.78
CA PRO A 370 -4.03 12.54 -15.07
C PRO A 370 -3.85 14.07 -14.97
N PRO A 371 -3.42 14.75 -16.05
CA PRO A 371 -3.21 16.20 -16.05
C PRO A 371 -4.51 17.01 -16.02
N VAL A 372 -5.64 16.38 -16.35
CA VAL A 372 -6.98 16.98 -16.40
C VAL A 372 -7.95 16.02 -15.71
N LEU A 373 -8.85 16.59 -14.91
CA LEU A 373 -9.97 15.88 -14.29
C LEU A 373 -11.26 16.58 -14.71
N ASP A 374 -12.01 15.92 -15.59
CA ASP A 374 -13.32 16.39 -16.03
C ASP A 374 -14.40 15.70 -15.19
N ALA A 375 -15.48 16.44 -14.89
CA ALA A 375 -16.62 15.88 -14.19
C ALA A 375 -17.28 14.79 -15.06
N PRO A 376 -17.61 13.62 -14.49
CA PRO A 376 -18.33 12.57 -15.20
C PRO A 376 -19.80 12.95 -15.39
N ALA A 377 -20.46 12.30 -16.35
CA ALA A 377 -21.87 12.55 -16.63
C ALA A 377 -22.76 12.04 -15.47
N PRO A 378 -23.89 12.71 -15.15
CA PRO A 378 -24.76 12.29 -14.06
C PRO A 378 -25.23 10.84 -14.15
N ALA A 379 -25.55 10.36 -15.36
CA ALA A 379 -25.97 8.97 -15.59
C ALA A 379 -24.89 7.93 -15.23
N GLU A 380 -23.61 8.29 -15.36
CA GLU A 380 -22.49 7.41 -14.96
C GLU A 380 -22.40 7.31 -13.43
N LEU A 381 -22.67 8.42 -12.75
CA LEU A 381 -22.67 8.50 -11.29
C LEU A 381 -23.84 7.74 -10.67
N GLU A 382 -25.03 7.87 -11.25
CA GLU A 382 -26.23 7.13 -10.83
C GLU A 382 -26.09 5.62 -10.98
N ALA A 383 -25.28 5.16 -11.95
CA ALA A 383 -25.01 3.73 -12.16
C ALA A 383 -24.06 3.11 -11.11
N MET A 384 -23.46 3.91 -10.23
CA MET A 384 -22.54 3.40 -9.20
C MET A 384 -23.27 2.57 -8.13
N ARG A 385 -22.70 1.42 -7.80
CA ARG A 385 -23.32 0.41 -6.93
C ARG A 385 -22.86 0.53 -5.49
N ASP A 386 -23.71 0.12 -4.54
CA ASP A 386 -23.33 0.05 -3.11
C ASP A 386 -22.40 -1.14 -2.87
N VAL A 387 -21.15 -0.83 -2.54
CA VAL A 387 -20.08 -1.79 -2.30
C VAL A 387 -20.45 -2.76 -1.16
N LEU A 388 -21.07 -2.26 -0.10
CA LEU A 388 -21.41 -3.09 1.05
C LEU A 388 -22.53 -4.08 0.72
N ALA A 389 -23.52 -3.65 -0.07
CA ALA A 389 -24.60 -4.52 -0.53
C ALA A 389 -24.06 -5.67 -1.38
N GLU A 390 -23.16 -5.36 -2.33
CA GLU A 390 -22.53 -6.33 -3.22
C GLU A 390 -21.64 -7.33 -2.46
N LEU A 391 -20.86 -6.86 -1.48
CA LEU A 391 -20.05 -7.75 -0.64
C LEU A 391 -20.92 -8.67 0.24
N LYS A 392 -22.03 -8.17 0.78
CA LYS A 392 -22.99 -8.99 1.54
C LYS A 392 -23.61 -10.07 0.65
N ALA A 393 -24.05 -9.71 -0.55
CA ALA A 393 -24.62 -10.64 -1.52
C ALA A 393 -23.61 -11.72 -1.93
N SER A 394 -22.38 -11.32 -2.28
CA SER A 394 -21.29 -12.23 -2.62
C SER A 394 -20.98 -13.21 -1.47
N ARG A 395 -20.85 -12.70 -0.23
CA ARG A 395 -20.56 -13.54 0.94
C ARG A 395 -21.71 -14.49 1.28
N ALA A 396 -22.96 -14.07 1.14
CA ALA A 396 -24.12 -14.95 1.33
C ALA A 396 -24.13 -16.10 0.31
N SER A 397 -23.89 -15.78 -0.97
CA SER A 397 -23.78 -16.79 -2.04
C SER A 397 -22.62 -17.76 -1.82
N ALA A 398 -21.44 -17.28 -1.43
CA ALA A 398 -20.30 -18.12 -1.09
C ALA A 398 -20.60 -19.05 0.10
N ARG A 399 -21.29 -18.54 1.13
CA ARG A 399 -21.70 -19.35 2.30
C ARG A 399 -22.70 -20.44 1.93
N ALA A 400 -23.70 -20.12 1.11
CA ALA A 400 -24.70 -21.09 0.67
C ALA A 400 -24.04 -22.25 -0.11
N ARG A 401 -23.10 -21.94 -1.02
CA ARG A 401 -22.31 -22.95 -1.74
C ARG A 401 -21.46 -23.80 -0.79
N TYR A 402 -20.79 -23.16 0.18
CA TYR A 402 -20.01 -23.86 1.20
C TYR A 402 -20.87 -24.86 2.00
N GLN A 403 -22.08 -24.46 2.41
CA GLN A 403 -22.99 -25.32 3.15
C GLN A 403 -23.55 -26.47 2.29
N ALA A 404 -23.91 -26.21 1.03
CA ALA A 404 -24.40 -27.23 0.11
C ALA A 404 -23.35 -28.31 -0.22
N SER A 405 -22.06 -27.96 -0.12
CA SER A 405 -20.95 -28.87 -0.39
C SER A 405 -20.55 -29.78 0.78
N GLN A 406 -21.30 -29.80 1.89
CA GLN A 406 -21.03 -30.69 3.03
C GLN A 406 -21.89 -31.98 2.97
N PRO A 407 -21.30 -33.19 3.18
CA PRO A 407 -19.89 -33.45 3.46
C PRO A 407 -18.99 -33.32 2.22
N ARG A 408 -17.81 -32.76 2.45
CA ARG A 408 -16.86 -32.26 1.46
C ARG A 408 -16.43 -33.34 0.47
N ARG A 409 -16.65 -33.12 -0.84
CA ARG A 409 -15.96 -33.89 -1.88
C ARG A 409 -14.48 -33.46 -1.91
N PRO A 410 -13.51 -34.40 -1.89
CA PRO A 410 -12.10 -34.06 -2.04
C PRO A 410 -11.84 -33.32 -3.35
N GLY A 411 -11.08 -32.21 -3.31
CA GLY A 411 -10.55 -31.54 -4.50
C GLY A 411 -11.27 -30.27 -4.97
N GLU A 412 -12.46 -29.92 -4.46
CA GLU A 412 -13.15 -28.70 -4.89
C GLU A 412 -12.77 -27.50 -4.00
N PRO A 413 -12.22 -26.40 -4.56
CA PRO A 413 -11.87 -25.20 -3.80
C PRO A 413 -13.14 -24.49 -3.37
N LEU A 414 -13.43 -24.54 -2.06
CA LEU A 414 -14.53 -23.76 -1.50
C LEU A 414 -14.03 -22.34 -1.24
N TYR A 415 -14.44 -21.40 -2.08
CA TYR A 415 -14.11 -19.97 -1.96
C TYR A 415 -14.87 -19.27 -0.81
N PHE A 416 -14.99 -19.94 0.35
CA PHE A 416 -15.57 -19.37 1.56
C PHE A 416 -14.52 -19.32 2.67
N TRP A 417 -14.07 -18.11 2.99
CA TRP A 417 -13.13 -17.87 4.08
C TRP A 417 -13.85 -17.86 5.43
N THR A 418 -13.37 -18.70 6.36
CA THR A 418 -14.01 -18.93 7.66
C THR A 418 -13.59 -17.96 8.76
N GLY A 419 -12.59 -17.12 8.48
CA GLY A 419 -12.14 -16.08 9.41
C GLY A 419 -13.20 -14.99 9.70
N ARG A 420 -12.85 -14.13 10.65
CA ARG A 420 -13.72 -13.05 11.11
C ARG A 420 -13.66 -11.88 10.13
N LEU A 421 -14.75 -11.68 9.40
CA LEU A 421 -14.99 -10.48 8.60
C LEU A 421 -15.83 -9.48 9.40
N GLN A 422 -15.26 -8.33 9.74
CA GLN A 422 -15.95 -7.23 10.40
C GLN A 422 -16.14 -6.06 9.42
N VAL A 423 -17.30 -5.43 9.50
CA VAL A 423 -17.60 -4.21 8.74
C VAL A 423 -17.86 -3.09 9.74
N VAL A 424 -17.20 -1.96 9.52
CA VAL A 424 -17.40 -0.72 10.29
C VAL A 424 -17.92 0.33 9.32
N THR A 425 -19.08 0.92 9.64
CA THR A 425 -19.70 2.00 8.87
C THR A 425 -19.85 3.23 9.73
N GLY A 426 -19.55 4.40 9.18
CA GLY A 426 -19.59 5.68 9.90
C GLY A 426 -18.18 6.19 10.20
N PRO A 427 -18.04 7.44 10.66
CA PRO A 427 -16.73 7.97 10.95
C PRO A 427 -16.12 7.12 12.06
N SER A 428 -15.08 6.36 11.72
CA SER A 428 -14.24 5.66 12.69
C SER A 428 -13.50 6.74 13.49
N LEU A 429 -14.22 7.37 14.45
CA LEU A 429 -13.74 8.40 15.36
C LEU A 429 -12.82 7.82 16.45
N ALA A 430 -12.12 6.73 16.16
CA ALA A 430 -10.98 6.32 16.97
C ALA A 430 -9.73 7.04 16.43
N HIS A 431 -9.55 8.30 16.89
CA HIS A 431 -8.34 9.16 16.80
C HIS A 431 -8.39 10.47 15.99
N HIS A 432 -9.56 11.00 15.66
CA HIS A 432 -9.67 12.47 15.54
C HIS A 432 -9.92 13.10 16.90
N GLN A 433 -8.86 13.27 17.68
CA GLN A 433 -8.76 14.33 18.70
C GLN A 433 -7.28 14.58 19.07
N SER A 434 -6.58 15.28 18.17
CA SER A 434 -5.56 16.24 18.58
C SER A 434 -5.81 17.54 17.83
N HIS A 435 -7.01 18.10 18.01
CA HIS A 435 -7.15 19.55 17.95
C HIS A 435 -6.44 20.08 19.18
N LEU A 436 -5.20 20.52 18.99
CA LEU A 436 -4.61 21.56 19.81
C LEU A 436 -5.56 22.76 19.71
N TRP A 437 -6.36 22.95 20.75
CA TRP A 437 -6.83 24.27 21.09
C TRP A 437 -5.62 25.03 21.62
N THR A 438 -5.39 26.21 21.06
CA THR A 438 -4.46 27.22 21.58
C THR A 438 -4.65 27.48 23.06
#